data_AF-A0A1C4GY54-F1
#
_entry.id   AF-A0A1C4GY54-F1
#
_cell.length_a   1.000
_cell.length_b   1.000
_cell.length_c   1.000
_cell.angle_alpha   90.00
_cell.angle_beta   90.00
_cell.angle_gamma   90.00
#
_symmetry.space_group_name_H-M   'P 1'
#
loop_
_entity.id
_entity.type
_entity.pdbx_description
1 polymer ?
#
loop_
_entity_poly.entity_id
_entity_poly.type
_entity_poly.pdbx_seq_one_letter_code
_entity_poly.pdbx_strand_id
1 'polypeptide(L)'
;MWTQKIFKKSYKFQNPLHPNYKHQKVLEAVLIDIVASEYLHSVIVFMPDCEFKTVMPVNVFRGKAWTDYVKCFKDEVIPAIKLKRIQLRIEKEILEKSWKTDRLHVANLQQRNGKN
;
A
#
# COMPACT_ATOMS: atom_id res chain seq x y z
N MET A 1 7.96 17.00 -3.07
CA MET A 1 8.35 16.68 -1.67
C MET A 1 7.08 16.64 -0.83
N TRP A 2 6.88 15.58 -0.05
CA TRP A 2 5.70 15.45 0.82
C TRP A 2 6.02 15.96 2.22
N THR A 3 5.06 16.67 2.81
CA THR A 3 5.22 17.34 4.11
C THR A 3 4.00 17.13 4.98
N GLN A 4 4.21 16.78 6.24
CA GLN A 4 3.19 16.75 7.27
C GLN A 4 3.43 17.92 8.21
N LYS A 5 2.39 18.72 8.47
CA LYS A 5 2.46 19.83 9.43
C LYS A 5 1.78 19.42 10.73
N ILE A 6 2.50 19.53 11.84
CA ILE A 6 1.99 19.29 13.18
C ILE A 6 2.28 20.54 14.00
N PHE A 7 1.24 21.30 14.35
CA PHE A 7 1.33 22.64 14.92
C PHE A 7 2.24 23.57 14.10
N LYS A 8 3.33 24.07 14.69
CA LYS A 8 4.33 24.94 14.05
C LYS A 8 5.47 24.16 13.38
N LYS A 9 5.51 22.83 13.51
CA LYS A 9 6.57 21.98 12.97
C LYS A 9 6.15 21.35 11.65
N SER A 10 7.08 21.28 10.71
CA SER A 10 6.88 20.63 9.40
C SER A 10 7.87 19.49 9.23
N TYR A 11 7.36 18.31 8.91
CA TYR A 11 8.13 17.09 8.76
C TYR A 11 8.05 16.62 7.31
N LYS A 12 9.21 16.41 6.71
CA LYS A 12 9.33 15.88 5.34
C LYS A 12 9.26 14.37 5.39
N PHE A 13 8.54 13.77 4.47
CA PHE A 13 8.48 12.31 4.34
C PHE A 13 8.51 11.88 2.87
N GLN A 14 8.82 10.60 2.66
CA GLN A 14 8.87 10.01 1.32
C GLN A 14 7.48 9.97 0.69
N ASN A 15 7.41 10.04 -0.63
CA ASN A 15 6.15 9.90 -1.36
C ASN A 15 5.53 8.51 -1.12
N PRO A 16 4.35 8.39 -0.48
CA PRO A 16 3.75 7.11 -0.14
C PRO A 16 3.31 6.30 -1.37
N LEU A 17 3.22 6.94 -2.55
CA LEU A 17 2.89 6.26 -3.81
C LEU A 17 3.93 5.20 -4.20
N HIS A 18 5.22 5.45 -3.97
CA HIS A 18 6.26 4.49 -4.38
C HIS A 18 6.28 3.22 -3.52
N PRO A 19 6.24 3.29 -2.16
CA PRO A 19 6.06 2.10 -1.33
C PRO A 19 4.77 1.34 -1.67
N ASN A 20 3.66 2.05 -1.88
CA ASN A 20 2.39 1.42 -2.22
C ASN A 20 2.44 0.65 -3.56
N TYR A 21 3.07 1.22 -4.58
CA TYR A 21 3.32 0.52 -5.84
C TYR A 21 4.11 -0.78 -5.64
N LYS A 22 5.13 -0.77 -4.77
CA LYS A 22 5.90 -1.99 -4.46
C LYS A 22 5.05 -3.04 -3.76
N HIS A 23 4.19 -2.65 -2.81
CA HIS A 23 3.26 -3.58 -2.17
C HIS A 23 2.32 -4.23 -3.20
N GLN A 24 1.79 -3.43 -4.13
CA GLN A 24 0.96 -3.95 -5.22
C GLN A 24 1.73 -4.96 -6.09
N LYS A 25 2.98 -4.66 -6.47
CA LYS A 25 3.80 -5.59 -7.26
C LYS A 25 4.12 -6.90 -6.55
N VAL A 26 4.31 -6.85 -5.23
CA VAL A 26 4.48 -8.07 -4.43
C VAL A 26 3.19 -8.89 -4.44
N LEU A 27 2.02 -8.27 -4.25
CA LEU A 27 0.74 -8.98 -4.30
C LEU A 27 0.45 -9.56 -5.70
N GLU A 28 0.75 -8.82 -6.77
CA GLU A 28 0.64 -9.31 -8.15
C GLU A 28 1.48 -10.58 -8.35
N ALA A 29 2.72 -10.60 -7.86
CA ALA A 29 3.59 -11.78 -7.97
C ALA A 29 3.11 -12.95 -7.09
N VAL A 30 2.72 -12.67 -5.85
CA VAL A 30 2.26 -13.68 -4.88
C VAL A 30 0.96 -14.35 -5.32
N LEU A 31 0.08 -13.62 -6.00
CA LEU A 31 -1.26 -14.06 -6.39
C LEU A 31 -1.40 -14.37 -7.89
N ILE A 32 -0.29 -14.44 -8.63
CA ILE A 32 -0.27 -14.53 -10.11
C ILE A 32 -1.09 -15.70 -10.67
N ASP A 33 -1.17 -16.83 -9.96
CA ASP A 33 -1.92 -18.03 -10.33
C ASP A 33 -3.37 -18.04 -9.82
N ILE A 34 -3.79 -17.01 -9.06
CA ILE A 34 -5.08 -16.95 -8.38
C ILE A 34 -5.93 -15.78 -8.91
N VAL A 35 -5.34 -14.60 -9.08
CA VAL A 35 -6.01 -13.35 -9.43
C VAL A 35 -5.23 -12.62 -10.52
N ALA A 36 -5.93 -12.20 -11.58
CA ALA A 36 -5.33 -11.36 -12.61
C ALA A 36 -5.04 -9.95 -12.05
N SER A 37 -3.93 -9.34 -12.48
CA SER A 37 -3.46 -8.06 -11.96
C SER A 37 -4.46 -6.92 -12.19
N GLU A 38 -5.30 -7.00 -13.22
CA GLU A 38 -6.38 -6.04 -13.48
C GLU A 38 -7.44 -5.97 -12.37
N TYR A 39 -7.59 -7.04 -11.57
CA TYR A 39 -8.53 -7.10 -10.44
C TYR A 39 -7.89 -6.66 -9.11
N LEU A 40 -6.59 -6.31 -9.12
CA LEU A 40 -5.90 -5.77 -7.95
C LEU A 40 -5.93 -4.24 -7.99
N HIS A 41 -6.92 -3.66 -7.32
CA HIS A 41 -7.08 -2.21 -7.22
C HIS A 41 -6.41 -1.68 -5.95
N SER A 42 -5.39 -0.83 -6.10
CA SER A 42 -4.72 -0.18 -4.98
C SER A 42 -5.33 1.18 -4.68
N VAL A 43 -5.60 1.47 -3.41
CA VAL A 43 -6.21 2.71 -2.95
C VAL A 43 -5.33 3.35 -1.87
N ILE A 44 -5.04 4.64 -2.00
CA ILE A 44 -4.32 5.43 -0.99
C ILE A 44 -5.25 6.49 -0.44
N VAL A 45 -5.39 6.55 0.88
CA VAL A 45 -6.28 7.50 1.56
C VAL A 45 -5.47 8.38 2.49
N PHE A 46 -5.58 9.69 2.28
CA PHE A 46 -5.04 10.71 3.19
C PHE A 46 -6.13 11.23 4.13
N MET A 47 -5.68 11.86 5.22
CA MET A 47 -6.56 12.53 6.18
C MET A 47 -7.42 13.60 5.49
N PRO A 48 -8.66 13.84 5.97
CA PRO A 48 -9.58 14.80 5.34
C PRO A 48 -9.02 16.22 5.20
N ASP A 49 -8.20 16.64 6.16
CA ASP A 49 -7.58 17.97 6.26
C ASP A 49 -6.30 18.11 5.42
N CYS A 50 -5.92 17.09 4.65
CA CYS A 50 -4.75 17.18 3.79
C CYS A 50 -5.01 18.04 2.55
N GLU A 51 -3.96 18.72 2.10
CA GLU A 51 -3.96 19.53 0.89
C GLU A 51 -3.01 18.91 -0.14
N PHE A 52 -3.53 18.70 -1.35
CA PHE A 52 -2.72 18.26 -2.48
C PHE A 52 -2.35 19.48 -3.32
N LYS A 53 -1.04 19.70 -3.50
CA LYS A 53 -0.52 20.81 -4.33
C LYS A 53 -0.42 20.48 -5.81
N THR A 54 -0.70 19.24 -6.18
CA THR A 54 -0.68 18.74 -7.56
C THR A 54 -1.91 17.87 -7.79
N VAL A 55 -2.25 17.66 -9.06
CA VAL A 55 -3.27 16.68 -9.43
C VAL A 55 -2.85 15.30 -8.93
N MET A 56 -3.77 14.63 -8.23
CA MET A 56 -3.54 13.30 -7.71
C MET A 56 -4.05 12.25 -8.71
N PRO A 57 -3.40 11.08 -8.79
CA PRO A 57 -3.94 9.93 -9.51
C PRO A 57 -5.33 9.54 -9.02
N VAL A 58 -6.13 8.90 -9.87
CA VAL A 58 -7.52 8.51 -9.59
C VAL A 58 -7.69 7.57 -8.40
N ASN A 59 -6.61 6.94 -7.95
CA ASN A 59 -6.61 5.99 -6.85
C ASN A 59 -6.10 6.59 -5.52
N VAL A 60 -5.97 7.92 -5.45
CA VAL A 60 -5.56 8.66 -4.26
C VAL A 60 -6.71 9.56 -3.79
N PHE A 61 -7.11 9.40 -2.54
CA PHE A 61 -8.32 10.01 -1.99
C PHE A 61 -8.06 10.75 -0.68
N ARG A 62 -9.02 11.61 -0.30
CA ARG A 62 -9.08 12.26 1.01
C ARG A 62 -10.32 11.79 1.77
N GLY A 63 -10.15 11.49 3.05
CA GLY A 63 -11.26 11.11 3.92
C GLY A 63 -12.05 9.92 3.35
N LYS A 64 -13.37 10.09 3.19
CA LYS A 64 -14.28 9.00 2.76
C LYS A 64 -14.48 8.87 1.24
N ALA A 65 -13.84 9.73 0.43
CA ALA A 65 -14.06 9.76 -1.02
C ALA A 65 -13.69 8.45 -1.75
N TRP A 66 -12.82 7.63 -1.15
CA TRP A 66 -12.47 6.32 -1.69
C TRP A 66 -13.64 5.32 -1.73
N THR A 67 -14.66 5.52 -0.89
CA THR A 67 -15.79 4.58 -0.82
C THR A 67 -16.60 4.58 -2.11
N ASP A 68 -16.78 5.75 -2.73
CA ASP A 68 -17.49 5.87 -4.00
C ASP A 68 -16.71 5.21 -5.14
N TYR A 69 -15.37 5.32 -5.13
CA TYR A 69 -14.51 4.59 -6.05
C TYR A 69 -14.66 3.07 -5.92
N VAL A 70 -14.65 2.53 -4.70
CA VAL A 70 -14.81 1.08 -4.49
C VAL A 70 -16.20 0.59 -4.91
N LYS A 71 -17.24 1.39 -4.70
CA LYS A 71 -18.61 1.04 -5.12
C LYS A 71 -18.82 1.03 -6.64
N CYS A 72 -17.90 1.60 -7.42
CA CYS A 72 -17.96 1.52 -8.88
C CYS A 72 -17.68 0.09 -9.39
N PHE A 73 -16.96 -0.74 -8.63
CA PHE A 73 -16.72 -2.14 -8.99
C PHE A 73 -17.91 -2.99 -8.58
N LYS A 74 -18.76 -3.33 -9.55
CA LYS A 74 -19.99 -4.11 -9.32
C LYS A 74 -19.86 -5.58 -9.70
N ASP A 75 -18.90 -5.90 -10.56
CA ASP A 75 -18.74 -7.24 -11.08
C ASP A 75 -18.04 -8.15 -10.06
N GLU A 76 -18.65 -9.30 -9.79
CA GLU A 76 -18.04 -10.32 -8.94
C GLU A 76 -16.96 -11.08 -9.73
N VAL A 77 -15.73 -10.58 -9.69
CA VAL A 77 -14.58 -11.13 -10.42
C VAL A 77 -13.73 -12.10 -9.59
N ILE A 78 -13.94 -12.13 -8.26
CA ILE A 78 -13.27 -13.03 -7.32
C ILE A 78 -14.32 -13.86 -6.57
N PRO A 79 -14.60 -15.10 -7.01
CA PRO A 79 -15.50 -16.01 -6.30
C PRO A 79 -14.98 -16.38 -4.91
N ALA A 80 -15.89 -16.77 -4.01
CA ALA A 80 -15.57 -17.14 -2.62
C ALA A 80 -14.44 -18.18 -2.47
N ILE A 81 -14.35 -19.16 -3.40
CA ILE A 81 -13.28 -20.16 -3.36
C ILE A 81 -11.90 -19.57 -3.69
N LYS A 82 -11.83 -18.59 -4.60
CA LYS A 82 -10.59 -17.85 -4.88
C LYS A 82 -10.23 -16.97 -3.69
N LEU A 83 -11.23 -16.33 -3.05
CA LEU A 83 -11.01 -15.51 -1.87
C LEU A 83 -10.29 -16.27 -0.75
N LYS A 84 -10.74 -17.51 -0.45
CA LYS A 84 -10.09 -18.36 0.54
C LYS A 84 -8.64 -18.72 0.16
N ARG A 85 -8.39 -18.98 -1.13
CA ARG A 85 -7.03 -19.24 -1.65
C ARG A 85 -6.13 -18.02 -1.55
N ILE A 86 -6.64 -16.82 -1.84
CA ILE A 86 -5.92 -15.55 -1.68
C ILE A 86 -5.50 -15.38 -0.22
N GLN A 87 -6.43 -15.53 0.71
CA GLN A 87 -6.15 -15.40 2.15
C GLN A 87 -5.03 -16.34 2.59
N LEU A 88 -5.16 -17.65 2.30
CA LEU A 88 -4.16 -18.65 2.69
C LEU A 88 -2.78 -18.40 2.05
N ARG A 89 -2.76 -17.94 0.79
CA ARG A 89 -1.51 -17.60 0.10
C ARG A 89 -0.83 -16.40 0.76
N ILE A 90 -1.57 -15.33 1.05
CA ILE A 90 -1.02 -14.15 1.73
C ILE A 90 -0.51 -14.54 3.12
N GLU A 91 -1.29 -15.29 3.91
CA GLU A 91 -0.90 -15.73 5.26
C GLU A 91 0.40 -16.56 5.24
N LYS A 92 0.60 -17.40 4.22
CA LYS A 92 1.83 -18.19 4.06
C LYS A 92 3.04 -17.35 3.66
N GLU A 93 2.84 -16.31 2.85
CA GLU A 93 3.91 -15.43 2.36
C GLU A 93 4.25 -14.30 3.34
N ILE A 94 3.38 -14.00 4.30
CA ILE A 94 3.73 -13.14 5.44
C ILE A 94 4.88 -13.84 6.18
N LEU A 95 6.09 -13.30 6.01
CA LEU A 95 7.28 -13.71 6.75
C LEU A 95 6.90 -13.88 8.22
N GLU A 96 7.29 -15.01 8.83
CA GLU A 96 7.23 -15.16 10.28
C GLU A 96 7.82 -13.90 10.90
N LYS A 97 7.02 -13.25 11.76
CA LYS A 97 7.46 -12.15 12.62
C LYS A 97 8.48 -12.71 13.61
N SER A 98 9.69 -12.96 13.12
CA SER A 98 10.81 -13.47 13.88
C SER A 98 11.78 -12.32 14.15
N TRP A 99 12.49 -12.42 15.27
CA TRP A 99 13.54 -11.47 15.64
C TRP A 99 14.62 -11.29 14.56
N LYS A 100 14.82 -12.31 13.70
CA LYS A 100 15.77 -12.28 12.59
C LYS A 100 15.28 -11.37 11.46
N THR A 101 13.98 -11.37 11.17
CA THR A 101 13.34 -10.54 10.14
C THR A 101 13.39 -9.05 10.52
N ASP A 102 13.16 -8.75 11.80
CA ASP A 102 13.28 -7.38 12.34
C ASP A 102 14.73 -6.88 12.33
N ARG A 103 15.70 -7.71 12.74
CA ARG A 103 17.13 -7.33 12.66
C ARG A 103 17.57 -7.04 11.23
N LEU A 104 17.14 -7.83 10.25
CA LEU A 104 17.44 -7.59 8.84
C LEU A 104 16.77 -6.31 8.33
N HIS A 105 15.53 -6.04 8.74
CA HIS A 105 14.83 -4.80 8.42
C HIS A 105 15.59 -3.57 8.96
N VAL A 106 15.99 -3.60 10.24
CA VAL A 106 16.76 -2.52 10.88
C VAL A 106 18.13 -2.35 10.23
N ALA A 107 18.85 -3.43 9.94
CA ALA A 107 20.15 -3.37 9.26
C ALA A 107 20.05 -2.74 7.86
N ASN A 108 19.01 -3.10 7.09
CA ASN A 108 18.75 -2.51 5.77
C ASN A 108 18.38 -1.02 5.85
N LEU A 109 17.67 -0.61 6.90
CA LEU A 109 17.39 0.81 7.17
C LEU A 109 18.68 1.57 7.53
N GLN A 110 19.55 0.98 8.35
CA GLN A 110 20.83 1.57 8.74
C GLN A 110 21.78 1.71 7.55
N GLN A 111 21.89 0.71 6.67
CA GLN A 111 22.70 0.81 5.44
C GLN A 111 22.19 1.89 4.48
N ARG A 112 20.87 2.10 4.42
CA ARG A 112 20.26 3.13 3.59
C ARG A 112 20.43 4.55 4.16
N ASN A 113 20.47 4.68 5.48
CA ASN A 113 20.56 5.97 6.17
C ASN A 113 22.00 6.36 6.57
N GLY A 114 22.96 5.43 6.54
CA GLY A 114 24.37 5.64 6.88
C GLY A 114 25.25 6.13 5.73
N LYS A 115 24.68 6.38 4.54
CA LYS A 115 25.31 7.17 3.48
C LYS A 115 24.76 8.58 3.52
N ASN A 116 25.31 9.40 4.41
CA ASN A 116 25.33 10.86 4.35
C ASN A 116 26.58 11.34 5.08
#